data_AF-A0A849SU57-F1
#
_entry.id   AF-A0A849SU57-F1
#
_cell.length_a   1.000
_cell.length_b   1.000
_cell.length_c   1.000
_cell.angle_alpha   90.00
_cell.angle_beta   90.00
_cell.angle_gamma   90.00
#
_symmetry.space_group_name_H-M   'P 1'
#
loop_
_entity.id
_entity.type
_entity.pdbx_description
1 polymer ?
#
loop_
_entity_poly.entity_id
_entity_poly.type
_entity_poly.pdbx_seq_one_letter_code
_entity_poly.pdbx_strand_id
1 'polypeptide(L)'
;MGIALAPVIVVLGRLSGLDRDRAMYPITLIVIAAYYVLFATMGGAQSLPAELIAATIFIVIAIIGFRTSLWWVAAGIAGHGIFDWVVHPRLIANPGMPVFWPTFCGSIDVALGVLIAILLIRRAIPARG
;
A
#
# COMPACT_ATOMS: atom_id res chain seq x y z
N MET A 1 7.04 -10.15 -10.37
CA MET A 1 8.20 -9.23 -10.29
C MET A 1 8.40 -8.65 -8.89
N GLY A 2 7.35 -8.45 -8.06
CA GLY A 2 7.53 -8.04 -6.65
C GLY A 2 7.02 -9.03 -5.58
N ILE A 3 6.19 -10.02 -5.92
CA ILE A 3 5.51 -10.94 -4.96
C ILE A 3 6.44 -11.52 -3.89
N ALA A 4 7.66 -11.92 -4.26
CA ALA A 4 8.63 -12.50 -3.31
C ALA A 4 9.07 -11.53 -2.21
N LEU A 5 8.92 -10.23 -2.39
CA LEU A 5 9.24 -9.23 -1.37
C LEU A 5 8.18 -9.15 -0.26
N ALA A 6 6.91 -9.48 -0.55
CA ALA A 6 5.86 -9.48 0.47
C ALA A 6 6.16 -10.43 1.65
N PRO A 7 6.52 -11.72 1.45
CA PRO A 7 6.92 -12.58 2.55
C PRO A 7 8.22 -12.12 3.20
N VAL A 8 9.16 -11.51 2.46
CA VAL A 8 10.38 -10.93 3.05
C VAL A 8 10.04 -9.79 4.01
N ILE A 9 9.15 -8.87 3.62
CA ILE A 9 8.66 -7.78 4.48
C ILE A 9 8.04 -8.34 5.75
N VAL A 10 7.18 -9.35 5.63
CA VAL A 10 6.53 -10.00 6.79
C VAL A 10 7.56 -10.68 7.69
N VAL A 11 8.46 -11.48 7.13
CA VAL A 11 9.49 -12.20 7.90
C VAL A 11 10.41 -11.21 8.61
N LEU A 12 10.94 -10.21 7.92
CA LEU A 12 11.82 -9.21 8.52
C LEU A 12 11.07 -8.36 9.55
N GLY A 13 9.81 -8.00 9.30
CA GLY A 13 8.97 -7.30 10.27
C GLY A 13 8.79 -8.09 11.56
N ARG A 14 8.59 -9.41 11.46
CA ARG A 14 8.44 -10.33 12.60
C ARG A 14 9.75 -10.56 13.34
N LEU A 15 10.86 -10.72 12.62
CA LEU A 15 12.20 -10.96 13.19
C LEU A 15 12.73 -9.72 13.91
N SER A 16 12.50 -8.52 13.36
CA SER A 16 12.89 -7.26 14.00
C SER A 16 11.92 -6.82 15.10
N GLY A 17 10.69 -7.36 15.12
CA GLY A 17 9.64 -6.93 16.02
C GLY A 17 8.92 -5.64 15.60
N LEU A 18 9.22 -5.09 14.41
CA LEU A 18 8.54 -3.91 13.84
C LEU A 18 7.03 -4.11 13.75
N ASP A 19 6.59 -5.33 13.42
CA ASP A 19 5.18 -5.63 13.21
C ASP A 19 4.37 -5.77 14.52
N ARG A 20 5.05 -5.71 15.67
CA ARG A 20 4.40 -5.55 16.98
C ARG A 20 3.79 -4.15 17.12
N ASP A 21 4.38 -3.16 16.45
CA ASP A 21 3.76 -1.85 16.33
C ASP A 21 2.66 -1.91 15.26
N ARG A 22 1.43 -1.68 15.71
CA ARG A 22 0.25 -1.57 14.84
C ARG A 22 0.38 -0.51 13.75
N ALA A 23 1.29 0.45 13.87
CA ALA A 23 1.52 1.50 12.90
C ALA A 23 2.28 1.04 11.64
N MET A 24 3.01 -0.09 11.68
CA MET A 24 3.85 -0.55 10.56
C MET A 24 3.09 -0.62 9.23
N TYR A 25 1.96 -1.34 9.21
CA TYR A 25 1.18 -1.53 7.99
C TYR A 25 0.40 -0.28 7.53
N PRO A 26 -0.25 0.51 8.42
CA PRO A 26 -0.80 1.82 8.05
C PRO A 26 0.24 2.75 7.42
N ILE A 27 1.45 2.84 8.01
CA ILE A 27 2.53 3.66 7.45
C ILE A 27 2.93 3.15 6.08
N THR A 28 3.01 1.82 5.90
CA THR A 28 3.29 1.23 4.59
C THR A 28 2.27 1.68 3.54
N LEU A 29 0.97 1.64 3.85
CA LEU A 29 -0.09 2.11 2.96
C LEU A 29 0.04 3.61 2.60
N ILE A 30 0.42 4.45 3.58
CA ILE A 30 0.67 5.87 3.34
C ILE A 30 1.87 6.07 2.42
N VAL A 31 2.97 5.34 2.66
CA VAL A 31 4.22 5.48 1.90
C VAL A 31 4.04 5.05 0.45
N ILE A 32 3.40 3.89 0.19
CA ILE A 32 3.19 3.42 -1.19
C ILE A 32 2.33 4.41 -1.99
N ALA A 33 1.29 4.99 -1.38
CA ALA A 33 0.47 6.00 -2.02
C ALA A 33 1.24 7.32 -2.25
N ALA A 34 2.11 7.72 -1.33
CA ALA A 34 2.93 8.93 -1.47
C ALA A 34 3.96 8.82 -2.60
N TYR A 35 4.41 7.62 -2.97
CA TYR A 35 5.31 7.45 -4.12
C TYR A 35 4.70 7.90 -5.43
N TYR A 36 3.39 7.70 -5.64
CA TYR A 36 2.71 8.16 -6.85
C TYR A 36 2.64 9.68 -6.94
N VAL A 37 2.43 10.35 -5.80
CA VAL A 37 2.54 11.81 -5.70
C VAL A 37 3.96 12.27 -6.02
N LEU A 38 4.98 11.57 -5.50
CA LEU A 38 6.39 11.85 -5.83
C LEU A 38 6.63 11.73 -7.35
N PHE A 39 6.19 10.64 -7.98
CA PHE A 39 6.33 10.48 -9.42
C PHE A 39 5.62 11.58 -10.21
N ALA A 40 4.42 11.99 -9.80
CA ALA A 40 3.73 13.10 -10.45
C ALA A 40 4.52 14.41 -10.32
N THR A 41 5.09 14.70 -9.15
CA THR A 41 5.92 15.91 -8.97
C THR A 41 7.18 15.89 -9.83
N MET A 42 7.78 14.71 -10.07
CA MET A 42 8.94 14.55 -10.95
C MET A 42 8.59 14.60 -12.44
N GLY A 43 7.40 14.10 -12.81
CA GLY A 43 6.98 13.90 -14.20
C GLY A 43 6.15 15.03 -14.81
N GLY A 44 5.64 15.94 -13.99
CA GLY A 44 4.82 17.07 -14.43
C GLY A 44 3.53 17.21 -13.63
N ALA A 45 3.17 18.46 -13.32
CA ALA A 45 2.07 18.81 -12.42
C ALA A 45 0.67 18.41 -12.94
N GLN A 46 0.53 17.94 -14.18
CA GLN A 46 -0.76 17.58 -14.77
C GLN A 46 -1.39 16.36 -14.08
N SER A 47 -0.58 15.39 -13.66
CA SER A 47 -1.05 14.18 -12.96
C SER A 47 -1.24 14.40 -11.45
N LEU A 48 -0.63 15.47 -10.91
CA LEU A 48 -0.55 15.73 -9.48
C LEU A 48 -1.92 15.81 -8.78
N PRO A 49 -2.96 16.50 -9.31
CA PRO A 49 -4.27 16.53 -8.67
C PRO A 49 -4.91 15.15 -8.52
N ALA A 50 -4.81 14.30 -9.54
CA ALA A 50 -5.37 12.95 -9.52
C ALA A 50 -4.64 12.07 -8.49
N GLU A 51 -3.31 12.13 -8.47
CA GLU A 51 -2.51 11.37 -7.51
C GLU A 51 -2.72 11.85 -6.06
N LEU A 52 -2.89 13.16 -5.84
CA LEU A 52 -3.22 13.69 -4.51
C LEU A 52 -4.59 13.20 -4.02
N ILE A 53 -5.59 13.14 -4.90
CA ILE A 53 -6.92 12.60 -4.56
C ILE A 53 -6.79 11.12 -4.19
N ALA A 54 -6.13 10.32 -5.03
CA ALA A 54 -5.92 8.90 -4.78
C ALA A 54 -5.15 8.66 -3.47
N ALA A 55 -4.04 9.37 -3.26
CA ALA A 55 -3.25 9.28 -2.04
C ALA A 55 -4.06 9.66 -0.80
N THR A 56 -4.87 10.72 -0.87
CA THR A 56 -5.75 11.13 0.24
C THR A 56 -6.71 10.01 0.63
N ILE A 57 -7.32 9.33 -0.35
CA ILE A 57 -8.23 8.20 -0.08
C ILE A 57 -7.49 7.08 0.67
N PHE A 58 -6.30 6.67 0.22
CA PHE A 58 -5.53 5.62 0.88
C PHE A 58 -5.03 6.03 2.27
N ILE A 59 -4.64 7.30 2.45
CA ILE A 59 -4.26 7.85 3.76
C ILE A 59 -5.45 7.81 4.73
N VAL A 60 -6.65 8.20 4.29
CA VAL A 60 -7.86 8.11 5.12
C VAL A 60 -8.14 6.66 5.52
N ILE A 61 -8.03 5.71 4.58
CA ILE A 61 -8.18 4.27 4.87
C ILE A 61 -7.12 3.80 5.90
N ALA A 62 -5.87 4.22 5.75
CA ALA A 62 -4.80 3.90 6.68
C ALA A 62 -5.08 4.43 8.10
N ILE A 63 -5.57 5.67 8.22
CA ILE A 63 -5.92 6.30 9.50
C ILE A 63 -7.12 5.58 10.14
N ILE A 64 -8.18 5.32 9.36
CA ILE A 64 -9.35 4.55 9.84
C ILE A 64 -8.89 3.18 10.32
N GLY A 65 -8.06 2.49 9.54
CA GLY A 65 -7.57 1.16 9.87
C GLY A 65 -6.69 1.13 11.11
N PHE A 66 -5.81 2.11 11.27
CA PHE A 66 -5.06 2.29 12.50
C PHE A 66 -6.01 2.52 13.69
N ARG A 67 -6.98 3.42 13.58
CA ARG A 67 -7.86 3.82 14.69
C ARG A 67 -8.91 2.75 15.07
N THR A 68 -9.29 1.87 14.14
CA THR A 68 -10.41 0.93 14.33
C THR A 68 -10.00 -0.52 14.17
N SER A 69 -9.53 -0.92 12.99
CA SER A 69 -9.25 -2.30 12.64
C SER A 69 -8.26 -2.42 11.49
N LEU A 70 -7.19 -3.21 11.67
CA LEU A 70 -6.18 -3.44 10.63
C LEU A 70 -6.73 -4.18 9.40
N TRP A 71 -7.96 -4.72 9.44
CA TRP A 71 -8.64 -5.23 8.26
C TRP A 71 -8.81 -4.16 7.18
N TRP A 72 -9.04 -2.90 7.55
CA TRP A 72 -9.07 -1.78 6.60
C TRP A 72 -7.71 -1.56 5.94
N VAL A 73 -6.62 -1.77 6.67
CA VAL A 73 -5.25 -1.63 6.15
C VAL A 73 -4.94 -2.78 5.19
N ALA A 74 -5.29 -4.01 5.56
CA ALA A 74 -5.12 -5.16 4.67
C ALA A 74 -5.89 -4.98 3.35
N ALA A 75 -7.16 -4.54 3.44
CA ALA A 75 -7.98 -4.21 2.28
C ALA A 75 -7.44 -3.00 1.50
N GLY A 76 -6.94 -1.98 2.19
CA GLY A 76 -6.39 -0.76 1.58
C GLY A 76 -5.10 -1.04 0.81
N ILE A 77 -4.18 -1.83 1.37
CA ILE A 77 -2.95 -2.25 0.68
C ILE A 77 -3.32 -3.12 -0.54
N ALA A 78 -4.13 -4.16 -0.38
CA ALA A 78 -4.56 -4.97 -1.53
C ALA A 78 -5.31 -4.14 -2.59
N GLY A 79 -6.16 -3.21 -2.15
CA GLY A 79 -6.90 -2.28 -3.01
C GLY A 79 -5.99 -1.32 -3.76
N HIS A 80 -4.90 -0.85 -3.14
CA HIS A 80 -3.87 -0.07 -3.81
C HIS A 80 -3.19 -0.87 -4.92
N GLY A 81 -2.87 -2.15 -4.67
CA GLY A 81 -2.31 -2.98 -5.74
C GLY A 81 -3.28 -3.27 -6.89
N ILE A 82 -4.59 -3.33 -6.62
CA ILE A 82 -5.61 -3.39 -7.68
C ILE A 82 -5.71 -2.05 -8.44
N PHE A 83 -5.64 -0.93 -7.72
CA PHE A 83 -5.61 0.41 -8.28
C PHE A 83 -4.45 0.58 -9.27
N ASP A 84 -3.28 0.05 -8.94
CA ASP A 84 -2.10 0.02 -9.82
C ASP A 84 -2.36 -0.66 -11.16
N TRP A 85 -3.09 -1.77 -11.19
CA TRP A 85 -3.35 -2.49 -12.45
C TRP A 85 -4.53 -1.94 -13.24
N VAL A 86 -5.53 -1.38 -12.56
CA VAL A 86 -6.80 -1.00 -13.19
C VAL A 86 -6.83 0.48 -13.57
N VAL A 87 -6.25 1.35 -12.74
CA VAL A 87 -6.40 2.81 -12.87
C VAL A 87 -5.20 3.43 -13.58
N HIS A 88 -3.97 3.17 -13.14
CA HIS A 88 -2.78 3.80 -13.75
C HIS A 88 -2.61 3.52 -15.26
N PRO A 89 -2.91 2.32 -15.80
CA PRO A 89 -2.77 2.08 -17.23
C PRO A 89 -3.86 2.75 -18.08
N ARG A 90 -4.94 3.26 -17.46
CA ARG A 90 -6.17 3.65 -18.19
C ARG A 90 -6.68 5.06 -17.89
N LEU A 91 -6.47 5.56 -16.69
CA LEU A 91 -7.14 6.75 -16.14
C LEU A 91 -6.19 7.81 -15.60
N ILE A 92 -5.00 7.43 -15.14
CA ILE A 92 -3.99 8.37 -14.63
C ILE A 92 -2.68 8.17 -15.41
N ALA A 93 -2.47 9.02 -16.41
CA ALA A 93 -1.20 9.10 -17.10
C ALA A 93 -0.22 9.91 -16.25
N ASN A 94 0.68 9.22 -15.55
CA ASN A 94 1.74 9.81 -14.73
C ASN A 94 3.10 9.64 -15.43
N PRO A 95 3.63 10.68 -16.11
CA PRO A 95 4.86 10.55 -16.90
C PRO A 95 6.13 10.30 -16.08
N GLY A 96 6.11 10.66 -14.78
CA GLY A 96 7.26 10.49 -13.90
C GLY A 96 7.31 9.11 -13.24
N MET A 97 6.27 8.31 -13.42
CA MET A 97 6.19 6.95 -12.90
C MET A 97 6.89 5.99 -13.86
N PRO A 98 7.83 5.15 -13.38
CA PRO A 98 8.44 4.12 -14.22
C PRO A 98 7.40 3.13 -14.76
N VAL A 99 7.52 2.74 -16.03
CA VAL A 99 6.54 1.87 -16.71
C VAL A 99 6.32 0.51 -16.04
N PHE A 100 7.33 -0.01 -15.33
CA PHE A 100 7.25 -1.29 -14.62
C PHE A 100 6.62 -1.14 -13.22
N TRP A 101 6.49 0.08 -12.71
CA TRP A 101 6.15 0.35 -11.32
C TRP A 101 4.77 -0.19 -10.91
N PRO A 102 3.67 0.02 -11.66
CA PRO A 102 2.35 -0.48 -11.26
C PRO A 102 2.31 -2.02 -11.16
N THR A 103 2.97 -2.72 -12.08
CA THR A 103 3.04 -4.18 -12.04
C THR A 103 3.90 -4.67 -10.87
N PHE A 104 4.99 -3.95 -10.57
CA PHE A 104 5.87 -4.28 -9.46
C PHE A 104 5.20 -4.02 -8.11
N CYS A 105 4.81 -2.77 -7.83
CA CYS A 105 4.17 -2.34 -6.58
C CYS A 105 2.88 -3.11 -6.33
N GLY A 106 1.97 -3.14 -7.30
CA GLY A 106 0.71 -3.85 -7.15
C GLY A 106 0.85 -5.34 -6.86
N SER A 107 1.91 -5.99 -7.36
CA SER A 107 2.17 -7.39 -7.03
C SER A 107 2.66 -7.60 -5.59
N ILE A 108 3.39 -6.64 -5.02
CA ILE A 108 3.77 -6.65 -3.60
C ILE A 108 2.54 -6.39 -2.75
N ASP A 109 1.77 -5.38 -3.10
CA ASP A 109 0.63 -4.89 -2.32
C ASP A 109 -0.47 -5.94 -2.18
N VAL A 110 -0.87 -6.58 -3.29
CA VAL A 110 -1.87 -7.66 -3.23
C VAL A 110 -1.36 -8.82 -2.37
N ALA A 111 -0.10 -9.24 -2.56
CA ALA A 111 0.48 -10.33 -1.78
C ALA A 111 0.59 -9.97 -0.29
N LEU A 112 1.02 -8.74 0.02
CA LEU A 112 1.17 -8.24 1.38
C LEU A 112 -0.19 -8.10 2.07
N GLY A 113 -1.21 -7.57 1.38
CA GLY A 113 -2.58 -7.49 1.90
C GLY A 113 -3.15 -8.86 2.26
N VAL A 114 -2.92 -9.88 1.41
CA VAL A 114 -3.30 -11.28 1.71
C VAL A 114 -2.54 -11.82 2.92
N LEU A 115 -1.22 -11.59 3.01
CA LEU A 115 -0.42 -12.04 4.16
C LEU A 115 -0.87 -11.36 5.47
N ILE A 116 -1.15 -10.06 5.45
CA ILE A 116 -1.69 -9.33 6.62
C ILE A 116 -3.05 -9.93 7.01
N ALA A 117 -3.95 -10.18 6.06
CA ALA A 117 -5.22 -10.84 6.34
C ALA A 117 -5.03 -12.21 7.00
N ILE A 118 -4.07 -13.02 6.53
CA ILE A 118 -3.73 -14.31 7.15
C ILE A 118 -3.22 -14.11 8.58
N LEU A 119 -2.35 -13.13 8.84
CA LEU A 119 -1.84 -12.82 10.18
C LEU A 119 -2.97 -12.38 11.13
N LEU A 120 -3.94 -11.60 10.63
CA LEU A 120 -5.12 -11.17 11.38
C LEU A 120 -6.03 -12.36 11.74
N ILE A 121 -6.31 -13.25 10.77
CA ILE A 121 -7.09 -14.48 11.00
C ILE A 121 -6.42 -15.35 12.06
N ARG A 122 -5.08 -15.49 11.99
CA ARG A 122 -4.28 -16.25 12.96
C ARG A 122 -4.06 -15.53 14.29
N ARG A 123 -4.54 -14.29 14.43
CA ARG A 123 -4.33 -13.42 15.61
C ARG A 123 -2.84 -13.23 15.94
N ALA A 124 -1.97 -13.30 14.93
CA ALA A 124 -0.53 -13.11 15.07
C ALA A 124 -0.13 -11.63 15.22
N ILE A 125 -1.03 -10.72 14.82
CA ILE A 125 -0.94 -9.27 15.01
C ILE A 125 -2.27 -8.73 15.55
N PRO A 126 -2.28 -7.58 16.27
CA PRO A 126 -3.49 -7.01 16.85
C PRO A 126 -4.48 -6.58 15.76
N ALA A 127 -5.71 -7.10 15.81
CA ALA A 127 -6.73 -6.71 14.84
C ALA A 127 -7.33 -5.34 15.13
N ARG A 128 -7.41 -4.94 16.41
CA ARG A 128 -7.95 -3.67 16.90
C ARG A 128 -6.97 -3.04 17.89
N GLY A 129 -7.13 -1.72 18.06
CA GLY A 129 -6.39 -0.93 19.05
C GLY A 129 -6.92 -1.06 20.47
#